data_AF-A0A1W9TDH3-F1
#
_entry.id   AF-A0A1W9TDH3-F1
#
_cell.length_a   1.000
_cell.length_b   1.000
_cell.length_c   1.000
_cell.angle_alpha   90.00
_cell.angle_beta   90.00
_cell.angle_gamma   90.00
#
_symmetry.space_group_name_H-M   'P 1'
#
loop_
_entity.id
_entity.type
_entity.pdbx_description
1 polymer ?
#
loop_
_entity_poly.entity_id
_entity_poly.type
_entity_poly.pdbx_seq_one_letter_code
_entity_poly.pdbx_strand_id
1 'polypeptide(L)'
;MIKSIVLLNEIVNGNAKKAKSLMFFYRRKTMKVKGFTLIELMVVILIVGILAAASVPMMRGRIDSAKWSEANATAGTIKSAIRVYFAEHASSPTGALSVSATQTLLGFNTADLTGTYFVPANYNIDSVDSNGNAAITVTGSQSNAPTGSKTLSTTGSWN
;
A
#
# COMPACT_ATOMS: atom_id res chain seq x y z
N MET A 1 -53.35 -9.36 -19.17
CA MET A 1 -54.44 -9.71 -20.11
C MET A 1 -54.39 -11.17 -20.54
N ILE A 2 -53.27 -11.68 -21.09
CA ILE A 2 -53.19 -13.08 -21.57
C ILE A 2 -53.39 -14.12 -20.44
N LYS A 3 -52.82 -13.89 -19.25
CA LYS A 3 -52.92 -14.82 -18.12
C LYS A 3 -54.33 -14.95 -17.51
N SER A 4 -55.18 -13.92 -17.56
CA SER A 4 -56.56 -14.00 -17.05
C SER A 4 -57.48 -14.76 -18.00
N ILE A 5 -57.22 -14.69 -19.31
CA ILE A 5 -57.95 -15.44 -20.35
C ILE A 5 -57.65 -16.95 -20.23
N VAL A 6 -56.39 -17.32 -20.02
CA VAL A 6 -56.00 -18.73 -19.79
C VAL A 6 -56.66 -19.29 -18.53
N LEU A 7 -56.77 -18.48 -17.48
CA LEU A 7 -57.39 -18.89 -16.22
C LEU A 7 -58.91 -19.06 -16.35
N LEU A 8 -59.58 -18.16 -17.09
CA LEU A 8 -60.99 -18.29 -17.45
C LEU A 8 -61.25 -19.52 -18.32
N ASN A 9 -60.39 -19.82 -19.29
CA ASN A 9 -60.53 -21.00 -20.16
C ASN A 9 -60.46 -22.30 -19.36
N GLU A 10 -59.52 -22.42 -18.40
CA GLU A 10 -59.42 -23.61 -17.53
C GLU A 10 -60.58 -23.73 -16.53
N ILE A 11 -61.16 -22.61 -16.08
CA ILE A 11 -62.37 -22.60 -15.25
C ILE A 11 -63.59 -23.07 -16.06
N VAL A 12 -63.75 -22.56 -17.28
CA VAL A 12 -64.87 -22.92 -18.18
C VAL A 12 -64.77 -24.38 -18.64
N ASN A 13 -63.56 -24.88 -18.90
CA ASN A 13 -63.33 -26.29 -19.25
C ASN A 13 -63.35 -27.26 -18.05
N GLY A 14 -63.78 -26.80 -16.85
CA GLY A 14 -63.97 -27.64 -15.68
C GLY A 14 -62.69 -28.20 -15.04
N ASN A 15 -61.51 -27.73 -15.43
CA ASN A 15 -60.24 -28.25 -14.94
C ASN A 15 -59.83 -27.60 -13.62
N ALA A 16 -60.60 -27.86 -12.57
CA ALA A 16 -60.50 -27.18 -11.28
C ALA A 16 -59.12 -27.29 -10.61
N LYS A 17 -58.38 -28.39 -10.83
CA LYS A 17 -57.01 -28.55 -10.29
C LYS A 17 -56.03 -27.60 -10.97
N LYS A 18 -56.08 -27.51 -12.29
CA LYS A 18 -55.24 -26.61 -13.08
C LYS A 18 -55.62 -25.16 -12.84
N ALA A 19 -56.92 -24.85 -12.77
CA ALA A 19 -57.42 -23.52 -12.43
C ALA A 19 -56.99 -23.08 -11.02
N LYS A 20 -57.08 -23.94 -9.99
CA LYS A 20 -56.60 -23.62 -8.62
C LYS A 20 -55.09 -23.44 -8.56
N SER A 21 -54.32 -24.29 -9.24
CA SER A 21 -52.86 -24.14 -9.34
C SER A 21 -52.50 -22.83 -10.04
N LEU A 22 -53.16 -22.53 -11.17
CA LEU A 22 -52.94 -21.29 -11.92
C LEU A 22 -53.38 -20.06 -11.13
N MET A 23 -54.45 -20.14 -10.34
CA MET A 23 -54.92 -19.08 -9.43
C MET A 23 -53.93 -18.84 -8.29
N PHE A 24 -53.35 -19.91 -7.74
CA PHE A 24 -52.28 -19.83 -6.74
C PHE A 24 -51.03 -19.15 -7.32
N PHE A 25 -50.62 -19.53 -8.53
CA PHE A 25 -49.52 -18.88 -9.26
C PHE A 25 -49.84 -17.43 -9.68
N TYR A 26 -51.10 -17.13 -10.01
CA TYR A 26 -51.56 -15.79 -10.38
C TYR A 26 -51.58 -14.85 -9.16
N ARG A 27 -51.73 -15.40 -7.96
CA ARG A 27 -51.62 -14.66 -6.70
C ARG A 27 -50.18 -14.54 -6.21
N ARG A 28 -49.24 -14.24 -7.11
CA ARG A 28 -47.88 -13.84 -6.71
C ARG A 28 -47.94 -12.43 -6.14
N LYS A 29 -48.08 -12.35 -4.81
CA LYS A 29 -47.93 -11.15 -3.99
C LYS A 29 -46.62 -10.46 -4.42
N THR A 30 -46.70 -9.26 -4.98
CA THR A 30 -45.51 -8.44 -5.22
C THR A 30 -44.89 -8.15 -3.86
N MET A 31 -43.76 -8.79 -3.57
CA MET A 31 -42.96 -8.43 -2.41
C MET A 31 -42.50 -7.00 -2.67
N LYS A 32 -43.00 -6.03 -1.89
CA LYS A 32 -42.46 -4.67 -1.92
C LYS A 32 -40.99 -4.78 -1.53
N VAL A 33 -40.11 -4.68 -2.51
CA VAL A 33 -38.68 -4.54 -2.27
C VAL A 33 -38.53 -3.22 -1.53
N LYS A 34 -38.24 -3.29 -0.23
CA LYS A 34 -37.84 -2.12 0.54
C LYS A 34 -36.47 -1.72 0.02
N GLY A 35 -36.42 -0.75 -0.89
CA GLY A 35 -35.18 -0.12 -1.33
C GLY A 35 -34.67 0.84 -0.25
N PHE A 36 -33.35 1.07 -0.22
CA PHE A 36 -32.77 2.17 0.54
C PHE A 36 -33.38 3.50 0.09
N THR A 37 -33.64 4.38 1.04
CA THR A 37 -34.09 5.73 0.74
C THR A 37 -32.94 6.55 0.16
N LEU A 38 -33.25 7.51 -0.72
CA LEU A 38 -32.22 8.42 -1.23
C LEU A 38 -31.55 9.20 -0.09
N ILE A 39 -32.30 9.57 0.94
CA ILE A 39 -31.76 10.28 2.11
C ILE A 39 -30.78 9.43 2.92
N GLU A 40 -31.02 8.12 3.08
CA GLU A 40 -30.06 7.21 3.72
C GLU A 40 -28.74 7.19 2.94
N LEU A 41 -28.80 7.12 1.61
CA LEU A 41 -27.59 7.14 0.80
C LEU A 41 -26.88 8.50 0.87
N MET A 42 -27.63 9.61 0.91
CA MET A 42 -27.06 10.96 0.99
C MET A 42 -26.29 11.19 2.29
N VAL A 43 -26.84 10.76 3.43
CA VAL A 43 -26.14 10.89 4.72
C VAL A 43 -24.89 10.01 4.77
N VAL A 44 -24.94 8.80 4.18
CA VAL A 44 -23.77 7.90 4.13
C VAL A 44 -22.62 8.52 3.34
N ILE A 45 -22.86 9.00 2.12
CA ILE A 45 -21.80 9.61 1.31
C ILE A 45 -21.27 10.92 1.93
N LEU A 46 -22.13 11.65 2.67
CA LEU A 46 -21.73 12.83 3.41
C LEU A 46 -20.75 12.49 4.55
N ILE A 47 -21.05 11.48 5.36
CA ILE A 47 -20.15 11.03 6.43
C ILE A 47 -18.85 10.47 5.85
N VAL A 48 -18.92 9.62 4.82
CA VAL A 48 -17.73 9.07 4.16
C VAL A 48 -16.87 10.19 3.55
N GLY A 49 -17.49 11.23 2.98
CA GLY A 49 -16.79 12.40 2.44
C GLY A 49 -15.98 13.15 3.50
N ILE A 50 -16.56 13.38 4.69
CA ILE A 50 -15.87 14.04 5.81
C ILE A 50 -14.71 13.17 6.31
N LEU A 51 -14.94 11.86 6.51
CA LEU A 51 -13.90 10.94 6.96
C LEU A 51 -12.75 10.82 5.94
N ALA A 52 -13.07 10.76 4.65
CA ALA A 52 -12.07 10.69 3.59
C ALA A 52 -11.21 11.95 3.53
N ALA A 53 -11.81 13.14 3.62
CA ALA A 53 -11.10 14.41 3.62
C ALA A 53 -10.09 14.52 4.79
N ALA A 54 -10.49 14.07 5.99
CA ALA A 54 -9.61 14.07 7.16
C ALA A 54 -8.52 12.98 7.11
N SER A 55 -8.80 11.82 6.49
CA SER A 55 -7.90 10.66 6.52
C SER A 55 -6.72 10.74 5.56
N VAL A 56 -6.91 11.38 4.39
CA VAL A 56 -5.87 11.49 3.35
C VAL A 56 -4.56 12.13 3.83
N PRO A 57 -4.54 13.30 4.52
CA PRO A 57 -3.29 13.92 4.95
C PRO A 57 -2.52 13.06 5.98
N MET A 58 -3.23 12.41 6.90
CA MET A 58 -2.60 11.54 7.90
C MET A 58 -1.95 10.30 7.25
N MET A 59 -2.58 9.75 6.21
CA MET A 59 -2.08 8.53 5.56
C MET A 59 -0.81 8.79 4.74
N ARG A 60 -0.65 9.98 4.15
CA ARG A 60 0.57 10.36 3.40
C ARG A 60 1.83 10.31 4.27
N GLY A 61 1.80 10.90 5.47
CA GLY A 61 2.95 10.88 6.38
C GLY A 61 3.32 9.48 6.88
N ARG A 62 2.34 8.58 7.04
CA ARG A 62 2.57 7.17 7.40
C ARG A 62 3.22 6.40 6.25
N ILE A 63 2.77 6.62 5.02
CA ILE A 63 3.36 6.01 3.82
C ILE A 63 4.81 6.48 3.67
N ASP A 64 5.09 7.78 3.80
CA ASP A 64 6.46 8.29 3.67
C ASP A 64 7.37 7.77 4.79
N SER A 65 6.86 7.65 6.02
CA SER A 65 7.61 7.03 7.13
C SER A 65 7.91 5.55 6.86
N ALA A 66 6.97 4.81 6.26
CA ALA A 66 7.20 3.42 5.85
C ALA A 66 8.26 3.31 4.76
N LYS A 67 8.25 4.22 3.77
CA LYS A 67 9.32 4.30 2.76
C LYS A 67 10.67 4.57 3.42
N TRP A 68 10.77 5.54 4.34
CA TRP A 68 12.01 5.81 5.08
C TRP A 68 12.47 4.63 5.95
N SER A 69 11.55 3.77 6.40
CA SER A 69 11.92 2.54 7.12
C SER A 69 12.66 1.53 6.24
N GLU A 70 12.34 1.45 4.94
CA GLU A 70 13.11 0.67 3.97
C GLU A 70 14.54 1.21 3.85
N ALA A 71 14.68 2.52 3.66
CA ALA A 71 15.97 3.19 3.65
C ALA A 71 16.78 2.91 4.93
N ASN A 72 16.10 2.87 6.09
CA ASN A 72 16.73 2.59 7.37
C ASN A 72 17.31 1.18 7.46
N ALA A 73 16.54 0.17 7.07
CA ALA A 73 17.02 -1.20 7.08
C ALA A 73 18.28 -1.37 6.19
N THR A 74 18.26 -0.80 4.98
CA THR A 74 19.39 -0.88 4.05
C THR A 74 20.60 -0.09 4.56
N ALA A 75 20.42 1.13 5.06
CA ALA A 75 21.51 1.93 5.63
C ALA A 75 22.12 1.28 6.88
N GLY A 76 21.32 0.61 7.72
CA GLY A 76 21.82 -0.19 8.83
C GLY A 76 22.69 -1.36 8.38
N THR A 77 22.28 -2.04 7.31
CA THR A 77 23.05 -3.14 6.69
C THR A 77 24.39 -2.62 6.17
N ILE A 78 24.39 -1.48 5.47
CA ILE A 78 25.59 -0.81 4.98
C ILE A 78 26.51 -0.43 6.16
N LYS A 79 25.96 0.18 7.22
CA LYS A 79 26.74 0.58 8.40
C LYS A 79 27.42 -0.61 9.07
N SER A 80 26.72 -1.75 9.13
CA SER A 80 27.29 -3.00 9.65
C SER A 80 28.44 -3.51 8.77
N ALA A 81 28.27 -3.50 7.45
CA ALA A 81 29.31 -3.92 6.52
C ALA A 81 30.56 -3.02 6.59
N ILE A 82 30.38 -1.70 6.71
CA ILE A 82 31.49 -0.76 6.89
C ILE A 82 32.26 -1.07 8.19
N ARG A 83 31.57 -1.40 9.28
CA ARG A 83 32.22 -1.77 10.53
C ARG A 83 33.05 -3.05 10.39
N VAL A 84 32.54 -4.05 9.68
CA VAL A 84 33.28 -5.29 9.39
C VAL A 84 34.51 -4.97 8.53
N TYR A 85 34.35 -4.21 7.45
CA TYR A 85 35.44 -3.81 6.57
C TYR A 85 36.54 -3.03 7.33
N PHE A 86 36.14 -2.09 8.18
CA PHE A 86 37.06 -1.31 9.01
C PHE A 86 37.85 -2.18 10.00
N ALA A 87 37.19 -3.20 10.59
CA ALA A 87 37.84 -4.14 11.50
C ALA A 87 38.92 -4.99 10.80
N GLU A 88 38.75 -5.27 9.50
CA GLU A 88 39.69 -6.08 8.71
C GLU A 88 40.84 -5.24 8.10
N HIS A 89 40.55 -4.02 7.63
CA HIS A 89 41.47 -3.26 6.78
C HIS A 89 41.99 -1.96 7.41
N ALA A 90 41.51 -1.59 8.61
CA ALA A 90 41.83 -0.34 9.32
C ALA A 90 41.66 0.94 8.47
N SER A 91 40.91 0.84 7.37
CA SER A 91 40.62 1.90 6.41
C SER A 91 39.13 1.89 6.13
N SER A 92 38.56 3.07 5.89
CA SER A 92 37.11 3.23 5.72
C SER A 92 36.78 3.72 4.32
N PRO A 93 35.81 3.10 3.62
CA PRO A 93 35.25 3.72 2.43
C PRO A 93 34.45 4.96 2.79
N THR A 94 34.62 6.02 2.01
CA THR A 94 33.81 7.24 2.06
C THR A 94 33.29 7.61 0.67
N GLY A 95 32.20 8.37 0.62
CA GLY A 95 31.55 8.79 -0.63
C GLY A 95 30.29 8.00 -0.98
N ALA A 96 29.73 8.27 -2.17
CA ALA A 96 28.48 7.67 -2.60
C ALA A 96 28.64 6.18 -2.89
N LEU A 97 27.66 5.36 -2.50
CA LEU A 97 27.58 3.95 -2.84
C LEU A 97 27.19 3.77 -4.31
N SER A 98 28.17 3.97 -5.20
CA SER A 98 28.01 3.67 -6.63
C SER A 98 28.17 2.17 -6.91
N VAL A 99 27.62 1.72 -8.06
CA VAL A 99 27.59 0.32 -8.51
C VAL A 99 28.95 -0.35 -8.56
N SER A 100 30.03 0.37 -8.92
CA SER A 100 31.25 -0.30 -9.35
C SER A 100 32.38 -0.33 -8.30
N ALA A 101 32.61 0.74 -7.54
CA ALA A 101 33.82 0.85 -6.72
C ALA A 101 33.54 0.61 -5.23
N THR A 102 32.62 1.38 -4.65
CA THR A 102 32.31 1.31 -3.20
C THR A 102 31.48 0.06 -2.86
N GLN A 103 30.62 -0.40 -3.77
CA GLN A 103 29.85 -1.64 -3.62
C GLN A 103 30.73 -2.89 -3.63
N THR A 104 31.65 -2.99 -4.60
CA THR A 104 32.61 -4.10 -4.70
C THR A 104 33.48 -4.20 -3.46
N LEU A 105 33.87 -3.06 -2.86
CA LEU A 105 34.68 -3.03 -1.65
C LEU A 105 33.95 -3.62 -0.44
N LEU A 106 32.65 -3.34 -0.31
CA LEU A 106 31.81 -3.82 0.79
C LEU A 106 31.16 -5.19 0.50
N GLY A 107 31.37 -5.76 -0.69
CA GLY A 107 30.83 -7.06 -1.08
C GLY A 107 29.34 -7.04 -1.44
N PHE A 108 28.75 -5.88 -1.75
CA PHE A 108 27.36 -5.78 -2.19
C PHE A 108 27.24 -5.78 -3.71
N ASN A 109 26.21 -6.44 -4.24
CA ASN A 109 25.75 -6.23 -5.60
C ASN A 109 24.67 -5.14 -5.63
N THR A 110 24.42 -4.59 -6.81
CA THR A 110 23.36 -3.58 -7.02
C THR A 110 21.99 -4.08 -6.56
N ALA A 111 21.68 -5.36 -6.79
CA ALA A 111 20.41 -5.97 -6.40
C ALA A 111 20.21 -6.03 -4.87
N ASP A 112 21.29 -6.14 -4.09
CA ASP A 112 21.22 -6.32 -2.64
C ASP A 112 20.77 -5.04 -1.91
N LEU A 113 21.07 -3.89 -2.51
CA LEU A 113 20.72 -2.56 -1.97
C LEU A 113 19.61 -1.86 -2.78
N THR A 114 19.09 -2.51 -3.81
CA THR A 114 17.95 -2.00 -4.59
C THR A 114 16.65 -2.40 -3.91
N GLY A 115 15.97 -1.41 -3.35
CA GLY A 115 14.63 -1.55 -2.81
C GLY A 115 13.54 -1.03 -3.76
N THR A 116 12.32 -0.93 -3.23
CA THR A 116 11.18 -0.39 -3.99
C THR A 116 11.30 1.12 -4.18
N TYR A 117 11.88 1.82 -3.20
CA TYR A 117 11.94 3.28 -3.18
C TYR A 117 13.35 3.84 -3.29
N PHE A 118 14.37 3.05 -2.97
CA PHE A 118 15.77 3.48 -2.96
C PHE A 118 16.64 2.55 -3.79
N VAL A 119 17.60 3.13 -4.50
CA VAL A 119 18.66 2.42 -5.24
C VAL A 119 20.00 2.69 -4.56
N PRO A 120 21.04 1.88 -4.83
CA PRO A 120 22.33 2.07 -4.17
C PRO A 120 22.90 3.50 -4.28
N ALA A 121 22.70 4.17 -5.43
CA ALA A 121 23.14 5.54 -5.65
C ALA A 121 22.49 6.59 -4.73
N ASN A 122 21.41 6.24 -4.03
CA ASN A 122 20.77 7.12 -3.06
C ASN A 122 21.48 7.14 -1.70
N TYR A 123 22.38 6.19 -1.43
CA TYR A 123 23.09 6.07 -0.16
C TYR A 123 24.48 6.69 -0.30
N ASN A 124 24.79 7.67 0.56
CA ASN A 124 26.09 8.31 0.64
C ASN A 124 26.73 8.07 2.00
N ILE A 125 27.97 7.58 2.01
CA ILE A 125 28.77 7.45 3.24
C ILE A 125 29.45 8.78 3.48
N ASP A 126 28.92 9.57 4.43
CA ASP A 126 29.37 10.93 4.68
C ASP A 126 30.68 10.96 5.48
N SER A 127 30.77 10.09 6.49
CA SER A 127 31.95 9.95 7.33
C SER A 127 31.96 8.59 8.02
N VAL A 128 33.13 8.15 8.44
CA VAL A 128 33.31 6.98 9.30
C VAL A 128 34.22 7.39 10.44
N ASP A 129 33.80 7.18 11.68
CA ASP A 129 34.61 7.52 12.85
C ASP A 129 35.78 6.55 13.07
N SER A 130 36.63 6.84 14.06
CA SER A 130 37.78 5.99 14.43
C SER A 130 37.39 4.61 14.97
N ASN A 131 36.10 4.35 15.20
CA ASN A 131 35.56 3.08 15.68
C ASN A 131 34.82 2.32 14.56
N GLY A 132 34.89 2.79 13.31
CA GLY A 132 34.21 2.17 12.17
C GLY A 132 32.71 2.46 12.09
N ASN A 133 32.18 3.45 12.82
CA ASN A 133 30.78 3.84 12.71
C ASN A 133 30.59 4.84 11.58
N ALA A 134 29.83 4.43 10.56
CA ALA A 134 29.48 5.30 9.45
C ALA A 134 28.29 6.23 9.77
N ALA A 135 28.38 7.46 9.28
CA ALA A 135 27.23 8.31 9.02
C ALA A 135 26.81 8.15 7.55
N ILE A 136 25.52 7.89 7.31
CA ILE A 136 25.00 7.59 5.97
C ILE A 136 23.82 8.50 5.67
N THR A 137 23.93 9.32 4.64
CA THR A 137 22.82 10.11 4.11
C THR A 137 22.11 9.34 3.00
N VAL A 138 20.80 9.22 3.12
CA VAL A 138 19.93 8.61 2.12
C VAL A 138 19.07 9.70 1.49
N THR A 139 19.10 9.81 0.15
CA THR A 139 18.33 10.83 -0.59
C THR A 139 17.27 10.17 -1.47
N GLY A 140 16.00 10.52 -1.27
CA GLY A 140 14.92 10.05 -2.13
C GLY A 140 14.88 10.78 -3.46
N SER A 141 15.48 10.20 -4.50
CA SER A 141 15.53 10.80 -5.84
C SER A 141 14.66 10.10 -6.89
N GLN A 142 14.01 8.98 -6.54
CA GLN A 142 13.16 8.23 -7.47
C GLN A 142 11.73 8.78 -7.52
N SER A 143 11.00 8.54 -8.63
CA SER A 143 9.64 9.04 -8.88
C SER A 143 8.60 8.69 -7.79
N ASN A 144 8.86 7.67 -6.96
CA ASN A 144 7.96 7.23 -5.89
C ASN A 144 8.61 7.31 -4.49
N ALA A 145 9.87 7.74 -4.40
CA ALA A 145 10.57 7.93 -3.15
C ALA A 145 10.01 9.16 -2.41
N PRO A 146 10.08 9.18 -1.06
CA PRO A 146 9.77 10.39 -0.32
C PRO A 146 10.81 11.46 -0.67
N THR A 147 10.38 12.70 -0.89
CA THR A 147 11.30 13.80 -1.23
C THR A 147 12.16 14.17 -0.02
N GLY A 148 13.43 14.48 -0.26
CA GLY A 148 14.38 14.94 0.73
C GLY A 148 15.44 13.91 1.09
N SER A 149 16.21 14.22 2.12
CA SER A 149 17.30 13.38 2.61
C SER A 149 17.17 13.17 4.10
N LYS A 150 17.60 12.00 4.57
CA LYS A 150 17.75 11.69 5.99
C LYS A 150 19.13 11.09 6.24
N THR A 151 19.70 11.40 7.38
CA THR A 151 21.05 10.93 7.76
C THR A 151 20.95 10.01 8.97
N LEU A 152 21.44 8.80 8.80
CA LEU A 152 21.77 7.90 9.90
C LEU A 152 23.09 8.38 10.50
N SER A 153 23.04 8.90 11.73
CA SER A 153 24.23 9.38 12.44
C SER A 153 25.20 8.24 12.77
N THR A 154 26.44 8.59 13.09
CA THR A 154 27.44 7.66 13.65
C THR A 154 26.94 6.99 14.93
N THR A 155 26.11 7.67 15.73
CA THR A 155 25.48 7.14 16.95
C THR A 155 24.24 6.27 16.70
N GLY A 156 23.77 6.16 15.46
CA GLY A 156 22.63 5.30 15.09
C GLY A 156 21.25 5.98 15.15
N SER A 157 21.22 7.31 15.31
CA SER A 157 19.98 8.10 15.26
C SER A 157 19.64 8.49 13.82
N TRP A 158 18.36 8.49 13.47
CA TRP A 158 17.85 9.00 12.21
C TRP A 158 17.45 10.45 12.34
N ASN A 159 18.10 11.33 11.56
CA ASN A 159 17.83 12.76 11.52
C ASN A 159 17.41 13.20 10.13
#